data_AF-A0A2E3Z5W2-F1
#
_entry.id   AF-A0A2E3Z5W2-F1
#
_cell.length_a   1.000
_cell.length_b   1.000
_cell.length_c   1.000
_cell.angle_alpha   90.00
_cell.angle_beta   90.00
_cell.angle_gamma   90.00
#
_symmetry.space_group_name_H-M   'P 1'
#
loop_
_entity.id
_entity.type
_entity.pdbx_description
1 polymer ?
#
loop_
_entity_poly.entity_id
_entity_poly.type
_entity_poly.pdbx_seq_one_letter_code
_entity_poly.pdbx_strand_id
1 'polypeptide(L)'
;MQRVRQKLRELTASRNCFKPASRVVAEVNRLLDGWSRYFGYGHPRRAFGQVNLHSLVRMSIHLQRRSQRGSHPPSGRTLYSHLYHQLGLKFLRGDRR
;
A
#
# COMPACT_ATOMS: atom_id res chain seq x y z
N MET A 1 -0.90 10.07 -12.10
CA MET A 1 -1.24 8.68 -11.70
C MET A 1 -0.15 7.66 -11.97
N GLN A 2 0.44 7.62 -13.17
CA GLN A 2 1.47 6.60 -13.50
C GLN A 2 2.70 6.65 -12.58
N ARG A 3 3.24 7.84 -12.28
CA ARG A 3 4.41 8.02 -11.42
C ARG A 3 4.26 7.42 -10.01
N VAL A 4 3.11 7.60 -9.34
CA VAL A 4 2.89 7.02 -8.00
C VAL A 4 2.76 5.49 -8.06
N ARG A 5 2.12 4.97 -9.11
CA ARG A 5 2.03 3.51 -9.34
C ARG A 5 3.40 2.90 -9.61
N GLN A 6 4.24 3.58 -10.39
CA GLN A 6 5.61 3.15 -10.64
C GLN A 6 6.43 3.12 -9.35
N LYS A 7 6.39 4.19 -8.54
CA LYS A 7 7.07 4.22 -7.23
C LYS A 7 6.55 3.12 -6.30
N LEU A 8 5.24 2.86 -6.26
CA LEU A 8 4.67 1.73 -5.52
C LEU A 8 5.22 0.39 -6.01
N ARG A 9 5.34 0.20 -7.33
CA ARG A 9 5.93 -1.00 -7.93
C ARG A 9 7.40 -1.18 -7.54
N GLU A 10 8.17 -0.10 -7.49
CA GLU A 10 9.57 -0.11 -7.07
C GLU A 10 9.72 -0.47 -5.60
N LEU A 11 8.94 0.17 -4.71
CA LEU A 11 8.94 -0.13 -3.27
C LEU A 11 8.54 -1.57 -2.97
N THR A 12 7.55 -2.09 -3.70
CA THR A 12 7.03 -3.47 -3.54
C THR A 12 7.74 -4.51 -4.44
N ALA A 13 8.84 -4.14 -5.11
CA ALA A 13 9.55 -5.04 -6.00
C ALA A 13 10.13 -6.26 -5.25
N SER A 14 10.36 -7.37 -5.97
CA SER A 14 10.96 -8.59 -5.40
C SER A 14 12.32 -8.34 -4.76
N ARG A 15 13.11 -7.43 -5.34
CA ARG A 15 14.39 -6.98 -4.76
C ARG A 15 14.27 -6.39 -3.36
N ASN A 16 13.09 -5.95 -2.92
CA ASN A 16 12.86 -5.42 -1.57
C ASN A 16 12.28 -6.46 -0.60
N CYS A 17 12.07 -7.72 -1.02
CA CYS A 17 11.48 -8.75 -0.16
C CYS A 17 12.36 -9.12 1.06
N PHE A 18 13.66 -8.80 1.01
CA PHE A 18 14.57 -8.91 2.17
C PHE A 18 14.25 -7.92 3.29
N LYS A 19 13.57 -6.81 2.97
CA LYS A 19 13.17 -5.82 3.99
C LYS A 19 12.05 -6.39 4.88
N PRO A 20 11.99 -6.01 6.16
CA PRO A 20 10.83 -6.28 7.01
C PRO A 20 9.55 -5.68 6.42
N ALA A 21 8.43 -6.41 6.48
CA ALA A 21 7.14 -5.95 5.93
C ALA A 21 6.71 -4.59 6.50
N SER A 22 6.93 -4.37 7.80
CA SER A 22 6.64 -3.09 8.47
C SER A 22 7.42 -1.91 7.87
N ARG A 23 8.68 -2.12 7.47
CA ARG A 23 9.51 -1.09 6.82
C ARG A 23 8.97 -0.75 5.44
N VAL A 24 8.60 -1.75 4.65
CA VAL A 24 8.00 -1.54 3.32
C VAL A 24 6.68 -0.79 3.44
N VAL A 25 5.82 -1.16 4.39
CA VAL A 25 4.56 -0.44 4.63
C VAL A 25 4.81 1.02 5.05
N ALA A 26 5.81 1.28 5.90
CA ALA A 26 6.16 2.66 6.27
C ALA A 26 6.67 3.49 5.07
N GLU A 27 7.44 2.89 4.14
CA GLU A 27 7.86 3.54 2.89
C GLU A 27 6.66 3.83 1.98
N VAL A 28 5.75 2.86 1.81
CA VAL A 28 4.52 3.02 1.04
C VAL A 28 3.65 4.12 1.64
N ASN A 29 3.45 4.13 2.95
CA ASN A 29 2.65 5.14 3.65
C ASN A 29 3.22 6.54 3.45
N ARG A 30 4.55 6.72 3.51
CA ARG A 30 5.20 8.02 3.26
C ARG A 30 4.97 8.50 1.83
N LEU A 31 5.09 7.60 0.85
CA LEU A 31 4.79 7.91 -0.54
C LEU A 31 3.33 8.35 -0.72
N LEU A 32 2.38 7.58 -0.15
CA LEU A 32 0.96 7.86 -0.25
C LEU A 32 0.60 9.20 0.42
N ASP A 33 1.17 9.47 1.60
CA ASP A 33 0.94 10.70 2.35
C ASP A 33 1.40 11.94 1.56
N GLY A 34 2.65 11.95 1.08
CA GLY A 34 3.17 13.03 0.24
C GLY A 34 2.41 13.20 -1.07
N TRP A 35 2.04 12.09 -1.71
CA TRP A 35 1.25 12.11 -2.94
C TRP A 35 -0.15 12.67 -2.70
N SER A 36 -0.81 12.28 -1.61
CA SER A 36 -2.17 12.73 -1.29
C SER A 36 -2.24 14.21 -0.94
N ARG A 37 -1.21 14.77 -0.29
CA ARG A 37 -1.12 16.22 -0.04
C ARG A 37 -1.05 17.01 -1.34
N TYR A 38 -0.27 16.54 -2.32
CA TYR A 38 -0.12 17.22 -3.59
C TYR A 38 -1.35 17.04 -4.52
N PHE A 39 -1.92 15.84 -4.57
CA PHE A 39 -3.03 15.49 -5.48
C PHE A 39 -4.42 15.51 -4.82
N GLY A 40 -4.51 16.02 -3.59
CA GLY A 40 -5.74 16.00 -2.78
C GLY A 40 -6.72 17.14 -3.07
N TYR A 41 -6.37 18.09 -3.93
CA TYR A 41 -7.24 19.23 -4.27
C TYR A 41 -8.30 18.83 -5.31
N GLY A 42 -9.54 19.29 -5.12
CA GLY A 42 -10.65 19.08 -6.06
C GLY A 42 -11.42 17.78 -5.84
N HIS A 43 -11.49 16.91 -6.86
CA HIS A 43 -12.24 15.64 -6.82
C HIS A 43 -11.33 14.39 -6.74
N PRO A 44 -10.54 14.20 -5.65
CA PRO A 44 -9.54 13.15 -5.59
C PRO A 44 -10.11 11.76 -5.37
N ARG A 45 -11.41 11.62 -5.03
CA ARG A 45 -12.02 10.34 -4.61
C ARG A 45 -11.73 9.19 -5.58
N ARG A 46 -11.96 9.41 -6.89
CA ARG A 46 -11.70 8.39 -7.92
C ARG A 46 -10.21 8.04 -8.02
N ALA A 47 -9.33 9.04 -7.98
CA ALA A 47 -7.90 8.84 -8.05
C ALA A 47 -7.37 8.09 -6.80
N PHE A 48 -7.82 8.49 -5.61
CA PHE A 48 -7.45 7.86 -4.35
C PHE A 48 -7.93 6.41 -4.30
N GLY A 49 -9.16 6.12 -4.74
CA GLY A 49 -9.67 4.76 -4.85
C GLY A 49 -8.77 3.88 -5.73
N GLN A 50 -8.34 4.38 -6.88
CA GLN A 50 -7.43 3.64 -7.77
C GLN A 50 -6.05 3.40 -7.16
N VAL A 51 -5.49 4.38 -6.45
CA VAL A 51 -4.19 4.24 -5.77
C VAL A 51 -4.28 3.28 -4.59
N ASN A 52 -5.37 3.34 -3.82
CA ASN A 52 -5.65 2.43 -2.71
C ASN A 52 -5.72 0.98 -3.19
N LEU A 53 -6.51 0.71 -4.24
CA LEU A 53 -6.63 -0.62 -4.83
C LEU A 53 -5.26 -1.11 -5.34
N HIS A 54 -4.52 -0.26 -6.04
CA HIS A 54 -3.20 -0.63 -6.53
C HIS A 54 -2.23 -0.96 -5.38
N SER A 55 -2.22 -0.16 -4.32
CA SER A 55 -1.37 -0.37 -3.15
C SER A 55 -1.68 -1.70 -2.47
N LEU A 56 -2.96 -2.04 -2.30
CA LEU A 56 -3.41 -3.33 -1.76
C LEU A 56 -2.89 -4.51 -2.59
N VAL A 57 -3.13 -4.49 -3.90
CA VAL A 57 -2.70 -5.57 -4.81
C VAL A 57 -1.18 -5.74 -4.77
N ARG A 58 -0.44 -4.63 -4.82
CA ARG A 58 1.03 -4.65 -4.78
C ARG A 58 1.58 -5.20 -3.47
N MET A 59 1.00 -4.80 -2.34
CA MET A 59 1.38 -5.30 -1.03
C MET A 59 1.05 -6.79 -0.87
N SER A 60 -0.09 -7.26 -1.41
CA SER A 60 -0.43 -8.68 -1.46
C SER A 60 0.68 -9.50 -2.10
N ILE A 61 1.04 -9.13 -3.33
CA ILE A 61 2.04 -9.81 -4.15
C ILE A 61 3.39 -9.79 -3.43
N HIS A 62 3.75 -8.64 -2.84
CA HIS A 62 5.00 -8.50 -2.11
C HIS A 62 5.07 -9.46 -0.91
N LEU A 63 4.02 -9.54 -0.10
CA LEU A 63 3.99 -10.42 1.07
C LEU A 63 4.01 -11.91 0.70
N GLN A 64 3.33 -12.29 -0.38
CA GLN A 64 3.34 -13.66 -0.89
C GLN A 64 4.72 -14.12 -1.38
N ARG A 65 5.56 -13.19 -1.86
CA ARG A 65 6.91 -13.49 -2.37
C ARG A 65 7.99 -13.57 -1.30
N ARG A 66 7.68 -13.30 -0.02
CA ARG A 66 8.68 -13.32 1.06
C ARG A 66 8.92 -14.76 1.51
N SER A 67 10.18 -15.20 1.43
CA SER A 67 10.57 -16.59 1.76
C SER A 67 10.61 -16.90 3.25
N GLN A 68 10.66 -15.90 4.14
CA GLN A 68 10.95 -16.11 5.57
C GLN A 68 9.70 -16.22 6.47
N ARG A 69 8.73 -17.06 6.06
CA ARG A 69 7.30 -17.13 6.46
C ARG A 69 6.45 -16.22 5.57
N GLY A 70 5.72 -16.83 4.64
CA GLY A 70 4.64 -16.15 3.93
C GLY A 70 3.76 -15.47 4.97
N SER A 71 3.69 -14.14 4.91
CA SER A 71 2.81 -13.36 5.79
C SER A 71 1.38 -13.57 5.29
N HIS A 72 0.87 -14.78 5.47
CA HIS A 72 -0.52 -15.07 5.25
C HIS A 72 -1.32 -14.35 6.33
N PRO A 73 -2.47 -13.74 5.97
CA PRO A 73 -3.44 -13.34 6.97
C PRO A 73 -3.71 -14.53 7.89
N PRO A 74 -3.80 -14.32 9.21
CA PRO A 74 -4.31 -15.34 10.14
C PRO A 74 -5.65 -15.90 9.63
N SER A 75 -5.92 -17.18 9.89
CA SER A 75 -7.17 -17.83 9.48
C SER A 75 -8.39 -16.97 9.86
N GLY A 76 -9.29 -16.74 8.89
CA GLY A 76 -10.49 -15.92 9.07
C GLY A 76 -10.30 -14.41 8.87
N ARG A 77 -9.10 -13.91 8.55
CA ARG A 77 -8.88 -12.48 8.22
C ARG A 77 -8.74 -12.26 6.72
N THR A 78 -9.37 -11.19 6.24
CA THR A 78 -9.13 -10.70 4.88
C THR A 78 -7.72 -10.11 4.77
N LEU A 79 -7.15 -10.16 3.58
CA LEU A 79 -5.89 -9.48 3.27
C LEU A 79 -5.96 -7.98 3.62
N TYR A 80 -7.10 -7.36 3.34
CA TYR A 80 -7.37 -5.98 3.72
C TYR A 80 -7.18 -5.77 5.23
N SER A 81 -7.81 -6.63 6.06
CA SER A 81 -7.73 -6.55 7.51
C SER A 81 -6.28 -6.70 8.00
N HIS A 82 -5.53 -7.65 7.45
CA HIS A 82 -4.12 -7.85 7.78
C HIS A 82 -3.26 -6.63 7.42
N LEU A 83 -3.37 -6.12 6.20
CA LEU A 83 -2.59 -4.97 5.74
C LEU A 83 -2.94 -3.69 6.51
N TYR A 84 -4.23 -3.47 6.78
CA TYR A 84 -4.72 -2.25 7.43
C TYR A 84 -4.52 -2.27 8.95
N HIS A 85 -5.07 -3.29 9.63
CA HIS A 85 -5.08 -3.32 11.10
C HIS A 85 -3.76 -3.80 11.71
N GLN A 86 -3.03 -4.70 11.03
CA GLN A 86 -1.83 -5.31 11.60
C GLN A 86 -0.53 -4.67 11.08
N LEU A 87 -0.45 -4.38 9.79
CA LEU A 87 0.75 -3.75 9.21
C LEU A 87 0.65 -2.21 9.10
N GLY A 88 -0.54 -1.63 9.28
CA GLY A 88 -0.74 -0.19 9.32
C GLY A 88 -0.71 0.50 7.95
N LEU A 89 -1.07 -0.19 6.87
CA LEU A 89 -1.18 0.42 5.54
C LEU A 89 -2.27 1.50 5.54
N LYS A 90 -1.93 2.73 5.14
CA LYS A 90 -2.88 3.85 5.10
C LYS A 90 -3.69 3.84 3.81
N PHE A 91 -4.99 4.14 3.93
CA PHE A 91 -5.85 4.42 2.79
C PHE A 91 -6.10 5.91 2.63
N LEU A 92 -5.92 6.37 1.40
CA LEU A 92 -6.22 7.75 1.05
C LEU A 92 -7.73 7.96 1.04
N ARG A 93 -8.18 8.99 1.75
CA ARG A 93 -9.57 9.42 1.77
C ARG A 93 -9.61 10.84 1.23
N GLY A 94 -10.49 11.10 0.26
CA GLY A 94 -10.73 12.46 -0.18
C GLY A 94 -11.43 13.21 0.94
N ASP A 95 -11.00 14.44 1.22
CA ASP A 95 -11.71 15.28 2.18
C ASP A 95 -13.15 15.47 1.66
N ARG A 96 -14.14 15.25 2.53
CA ARG A 96 -15.53 15.57 2.21
C ARG A 96 -15.71 17.03 2.59
N ARG A 97 -15.15 17.94 1.81
CA ARG A 97 -15.63 19.32 1.81
C ARG A 97 -16.80 19.41 0.84
#